data_AF-A0A238H8C4-F1
#
_entry.id   AF-A0A238H8C4-F1
#
_cell.length_a   1.000
_cell.length_b   1.000
_cell.length_c   1.000
_cell.angle_alpha   90.00
_cell.angle_beta   90.00
_cell.angle_gamma   90.00
#
_symmetry.space_group_name_H-M   'P 1'
#
loop_
_entity.id
_entity.type
_entity.pdbx_description
1 polymer ?
#
loop_
_entity_poly.entity_id
_entity_poly.type
_entity_poly.pdbx_seq_one_letter_code
_entity_poly.pdbx_strand_id
1 'polypeptide(L)' 'MKNERVHATRYRTHQDAKADLFEYIEVFYNRSRRDSSLGLVSPQRFLRDWVKAQQTKDAAA' A
#
# COMPACT_ATOMS: atom_id res chain seq x y z
N MET A 1 -4.74 10.17 -10.16
CA MET A 1 -4.30 10.72 -8.85
C MET A 1 -3.44 9.70 -8.08
N LYS A 2 -2.12 9.76 -8.24
CA LYS A 2 -1.15 9.05 -7.37
C LYS A 2 -0.01 9.99 -6.93
N ASN A 3 0.26 11.03 -7.72
CA ASN A 3 1.34 12.00 -7.50
C ASN A 3 0.89 13.35 -6.89
N GLU A 4 -0.41 13.60 -6.73
CA GLU A 4 -0.90 14.92 -6.31
C GLU A 4 -0.49 15.31 -4.88
N ARG A 5 -0.31 14.33 -3.97
CA ARG A 5 0.13 14.64 -2.59
C ARG A 5 1.60 15.04 -2.49
N VAL A 6 2.47 14.45 -3.31
CA VAL A 6 3.91 14.78 -3.31
C VAL A 6 4.15 16.22 -3.83
N HIS A 7 3.26 16.73 -4.68
CA HIS A 7 3.37 18.08 -5.23
C HIS A 7 2.60 19.15 -4.45
N ALA A 8 1.74 18.76 -3.49
CA ALA A 8 0.93 19.72 -2.73
C ALA A 8 1.61 20.23 -1.45
N THR A 9 2.63 19.53 -0.95
CA THR A 9 3.23 19.82 0.37
C THR A 9 4.69 20.25 0.24
N ARG A 10 5.04 21.41 0.80
CA ARG A 10 6.44 21.81 1.02
C ARG A 10 6.88 21.35 2.41
N TYR A 11 7.82 20.42 2.45
CA TYR A 11 8.40 19.94 3.71
C TYR A 11 9.55 20.83 4.14
N ARG A 12 9.62 21.12 5.44
CA ARG A 12 10.71 21.90 6.03
C ARG A 12 12.01 21.10 6.11
N THR A 13 11.91 19.79 6.33
CA THR A 13 13.06 18.88 6.38
C THR A 13 12.79 17.59 5.58
N HIS A 14 13.87 16.91 5.21
CA HIS A 14 13.77 15.59 4.57
C HIS A 14 13.17 14.53 5.49
N GLN A 15 13.36 14.65 6.80
CA GLN A 15 12.76 13.74 7.78
C GLN A 15 11.23 13.89 7.83
N ASP A 16 10.72 15.11 7.79
CA ASP A 16 9.27 15.38 7.74
C ASP A 16 8.65 14.75 6.48
N ALA A 17 9.31 14.92 5.32
CA ALA A 17 8.86 14.31 4.06
C ALA A 17 8.81 12.78 4.14
N LYS A 18 9.84 12.17 4.75
CA LYS A 18 9.92 10.72 4.90
C LYS A 18 8.81 10.18 5.81
N ALA A 19 8.52 10.86 6.92
CA ALA A 19 7.46 10.46 7.85
C ALA A 19 6.07 10.53 7.19
N ASP A 20 5.76 11.64 6.51
CA ASP A 20 4.47 11.81 5.82
C ASP A 20 4.30 10.80 4.67
N LEU A 21 5.34 10.56 3.89
CA LEU A 21 5.30 9.58 2.81
C LEU A 21 5.10 8.15 3.35
N PHE A 22 5.78 7.82 4.46
CA PHE A 22 5.62 6.52 5.11
C PHE A 22 4.19 6.32 5.60
N GLU A 23 3.63 7.30 6.31
CA GLU A 23 2.25 7.27 6.76
C GLU A 23 1.27 7.12 5.58
N TYR A 24 1.47 7.89 4.52
CA TYR A 24 0.64 7.81 3.33
C TYR A 24 0.71 6.42 2.66
N ILE A 25 1.91 5.86 2.47
CA ILE A 25 2.08 4.56 1.81
C ILE A 25 1.51 3.45 2.68
N GLU A 26 1.88 3.37 3.96
CA GLU A 26 1.52 2.23 4.80
C GLU A 26 0.11 2.31 5.36
N VAL A 27 -0.30 3.49 5.82
CA VAL A 27 -1.56 3.65 6.55
C VAL A 27 -2.72 3.94 5.60
N PHE A 28 -2.49 4.72 4.54
CA PHE A 28 -3.56 5.09 3.62
C PHE A 28 -3.57 4.22 2.36
N TYR A 29 -2.47 4.19 1.61
CA TYR A 29 -2.41 3.55 0.30
C TYR A 29 -2.55 2.02 0.42
N ASN A 30 -1.67 1.37 1.19
CA ASN A 30 -1.65 -0.09 1.26
C ASN A 30 -2.87 -0.69 1.96
N ARG A 31 -3.37 -0.02 3.01
CA ARG A 31 -4.51 -0.48 3.80
C ARG A 31 -5.87 -0.20 3.16
N SER A 32 -6.08 1.03 2.70
CA SER A 32 -7.43 1.54 2.43
C SER A 32 -7.72 1.75 0.96
N ARG A 33 -6.71 2.03 0.13
CA ARG A 33 -6.93 2.29 -1.29
C ARG A 33 -7.38 1.01 -1.99
N ARG A 34 -8.56 1.05 -2.60
CA ARG A 34 -9.07 -0.03 -3.46
C ARG A 34 -8.58 0.22 -4.88
N ASP A 35 -8.10 -0.85 -5.51
CA ASP A 35 -7.60 -0.80 -6.88
C ASP A 35 -8.44 -1.73 -7.77
N SER A 36 -8.97 -1.22 -8.87
CA SER A 36 -9.77 -1.99 -9.82
C SER A 36 -8.97 -3.11 -10.48
N SER A 37 -7.66 -2.92 -10.69
CA SER A 37 -6.77 -3.96 -11.20
C SER A 37 -6.59 -5.12 -10.22
N LEU A 38 -6.80 -4.87 -8.92
CA LEU A 38 -6.79 -5.88 -7.86
C LEU A 38 -8.19 -6.41 -7.52
N GLY A 39 -9.21 -6.11 -8.33
CA GLY A 39 -10.58 -6.55 -8.04
C GLY A 39 -11.25 -5.77 -6.91
N LEU A 40 -10.97 -4.47 -6.80
CA LEU A 40 -11.51 -3.55 -5.78
C LEU A 40 -11.13 -3.91 -4.34
N VAL A 41 -10.04 -4.65 -4.14
CA VAL A 41 -9.43 -4.85 -2.82
C VAL A 41 -8.22 -3.95 -2.62
N SER A 42 -7.81 -3.81 -1.36
CA SER A 42 -6.59 -3.07 -1.04
C SER A 42 -5.33 -3.91 -1.28
N PRO A 43 -4.18 -3.27 -1.58
CA PRO A 43 -2.92 -3.96 -1.78
C PRO A 43 -2.55 -4.90 -0.63
N GLN A 44 -2.77 -4.49 0.62
CA GLN A 44 -2.50 -5.33 1.78
C GLN A 44 -3.38 -6.58 1.80
N ARG A 45 -4.68 -6.44 1.48
CA ARG A 45 -5.60 -7.59 1.45
C ARG A 45 -5.20 -8.55 0.34
N PHE A 46 -4.90 -8.02 -0.84
CA PHE A 46 -4.45 -8.81 -1.98
C PHE A 46 -3.19 -9.62 -1.62
N LEU A 47 -2.17 -8.97 -1.04
CA LEU A 47 -0.94 -9.64 -0.63
C LEU A 47 -1.21 -10.74 0.41
N ARG A 48 -2.02 -10.46 1.43
CA ARG A 48 -2.37 -11.44 2.46
C ARG A 48 -3.05 -12.66 1.87
N ASP A 49 -4.02 -12.44 0.99
CA ASP A 49 -4.80 -13.52 0.38
C ASP A 49 -3.90 -14.35 -0.58
N TRP A 50 -2.96 -13.70 -1.28
CA TRP A 50 -1.93 -14.36 -2.09
C TRP A 50 -0.97 -15.23 -1.26
N VAL A 51 -0.44 -14.72 -0.13
CA VAL A 51 0.45 -15.50 0.76
C VAL A 51 -0.27 -16.74 1.31
N LYS A 52 -1.53 -16.61 1.72
CA LYS A 52 -2.33 -17.77 2.20
C LYS A 52 -2.51 -18.82 1.10
N ALA A 53 -2.79 -18.38 -0.13
CA ALA A 53 -2.92 -19.28 -1.26
C ALA A 53 -1.60 -20.02 -1.55
N GLN A 54 -0.46 -19.33 -1.42
CA GLN A 54 0.85 -19.96 -1.62
C GLN A 54 1.17 -20.97 -0.53
N GLN A 55 0.95 -20.63 0.75
CA GLN A 55 1.12 -21.58 1.87
C GLN A 55 0.27 -22.83 1.71
N THR A 56 -0.97 -22.67 1.22
CA THR A 56 -1.86 -23.80 0.97
C THR A 56 -1.32 -24.71 -0.14
N LYS A 57 -0.71 -24.14 -1.18
CA LYS A 57 -0.07 -24.91 -2.27
C LYS A 57 1.16 -25.66 -1.78
N ASP A 58 2.01 -25.00 -1.01
CA ASP A 58 3.25 -25.59 -0.49
C ASP A 58 2.96 -26.71 0.52
N ALA A 59 1.89 -26.61 1.30
CA ALA A 59 1.46 -27.65 2.24
C ALA A 59 0.75 -28.85 1.58
N ALA A 60 0.32 -28.71 0.32
CA ALA A 60 -0.34 -29.76 -0.46
C ALA A 60 0.61 -30.50 -1.42
N ALA A 61 1.87 -30.04 -1.50
CA ALA A 61 2.96 -30.65 -2.27
C ALA A 61 3.83 -31.53 -1.36
#